data_AF-A0A4Q2QRX1-F1
#
_entry.id   AF-A0A4Q2QRX1-F1
#
_cell.length_a   1.000
_cell.length_b   1.000
_cell.length_c   1.000
_cell.angle_alpha   90.00
_cell.angle_beta   90.00
_cell.angle_gamma   90.00
#
_symmetry.space_group_name_H-M   'P 1'
#
loop_
_entity.id
_entity.type
_entity.pdbx_description
1 polymer ?
#
loop_
_entity_poly.entity_id
_entity_poly.type
_entity_poly.pdbx_seq_one_letter_code
_entity_poly.pdbx_strand_id
1 'polypeptide(L)'
;EAQALSLTMVPRRIPPREVFLKLDGGVGITGAFANTKAETWEQSQPYVETIRSVFRKIALGEVPQGYTLNRIPAGAAVPSCAHPGVKVDFSKGQYMMGHHLNVFIGVALNVSDQPIEFKEALCGSWDVAAVTTWPLNVLEPGQKTEI
;
A
#
# COMPACT_ATOMS: atom_id res chain seq x y z
N GLU A 1 -4.20 -25.31 14.51
CA GLU A 1 -2.89 -25.50 15.17
C GLU A 1 -1.90 -24.53 14.52
N ALA A 2 -1.41 -23.53 15.26
CA ALA A 2 -0.54 -22.50 14.69
C ALA A 2 0.92 -22.92 14.86
N GLN A 3 1.65 -23.07 13.75
CA GLN A 3 3.09 -23.32 13.80
C GLN A 3 3.82 -21.99 13.96
N ALA A 4 4.56 -21.85 15.05
CA ALA A 4 5.41 -20.71 15.32
C ALA A 4 6.88 -21.15 15.23
N LEU A 5 7.67 -20.44 14.42
CA LEU A 5 9.12 -20.61 14.34
C LEU A 5 9.79 -19.52 15.17
N SER A 6 10.47 -19.91 16.25
CA SER A 6 11.26 -19.00 17.07
C SER A 6 12.62 -18.76 16.42
N LEU A 7 12.94 -17.49 16.16
CA LEU A 7 14.22 -17.04 15.62
C LEU A 7 14.96 -16.24 16.68
N THR A 8 16.11 -16.73 17.12
CA THR A 8 17.00 -16.01 18.04
C THR A 8 18.22 -15.53 17.28
N MET A 9 18.35 -14.20 17.16
CA MET A 9 19.52 -13.59 16.53
C MET A 9 20.61 -13.31 17.57
N VAL A 10 21.86 -13.69 17.26
CA VAL A 10 23.03 -13.39 18.09
C VAL A 10 23.73 -12.15 17.52
N PRO A 11 23.80 -11.02 18.25
CA PRO A 11 24.43 -9.81 17.75
C PRO A 11 25.94 -10.02 17.53
N ARG A 12 26.42 -9.75 16.31
CA ARG A 12 27.85 -9.58 16.02
C ARG A 12 28.03 -8.27 15.24
N ARG A 13 29.21 -7.65 15.33
CA ARG A 13 29.57 -6.46 14.53
C ARG A 13 29.69 -6.84 13.06
N ILE A 14 28.55 -6.97 12.39
CA ILE A 14 28.41 -7.23 10.96
C ILE A 14 27.44 -6.14 10.44
N PRO A 15 27.72 -5.47 9.31
CA PRO A 15 26.79 -4.50 8.74
C PRO A 15 25.40 -5.13 8.51
N PRO A 16 24.31 -4.34 8.57
CA PRO A 16 22.96 -4.86 8.47
C PRO A 16 22.78 -5.66 7.17
N ARG A 17 22.29 -6.90 7.31
CA ARG A 17 21.96 -7.77 6.18
C ARG A 17 20.45 -7.92 6.13
N GLU A 18 19.85 -7.52 5.02
CA GLU A 18 18.44 -7.78 4.75
C GLU A 18 18.24 -9.27 4.47
N VAL A 19 17.31 -9.90 5.18
CA VAL A 19 17.00 -11.32 5.02
C VAL A 19 15.62 -11.45 4.39
N PHE A 20 15.58 -11.92 3.14
CA PHE A 20 14.33 -12.21 2.44
C PHE A 20 13.92 -13.66 2.69
N LEU A 21 12.86 -13.85 3.47
CA LEU A 21 12.25 -15.16 3.68
C LEU A 21 11.39 -15.52 2.47
N LYS A 22 11.86 -16.48 1.68
CA LYS A 22 11.12 -17.06 0.57
C LYS A 22 10.52 -18.39 1.02
N LEU A 23 9.20 -18.43 1.19
CA LEU A 23 8.45 -19.64 1.53
C LEU A 23 8.05 -20.34 0.24
N ASP A 24 8.63 -21.50 -0.04
CA ASP A 24 8.24 -22.33 -1.18
C ASP A 24 7.03 -23.19 -0.78
N GLY A 25 5.85 -22.64 -1.04
CA GLY A 25 4.55 -23.27 -0.82
C GLY A 25 3.49 -22.21 -1.00
N GLY A 26 2.52 -22.43 -1.88
CA GLY A 26 1.49 -21.46 -2.22
C GLY A 26 0.77 -20.95 -0.97
N VAL A 27 1.15 -19.77 -0.50
CA VAL A 27 0.42 -19.04 0.54
C VAL A 27 -0.83 -18.50 -0.13
N GLY A 28 -1.86 -19.34 -0.18
CA GLY A 28 -3.21 -18.87 -0.37
C GLY A 28 -3.45 -17.78 0.67
N ILE A 29 -3.89 -16.61 0.22
CA ILE A 29 -4.20 -15.48 1.09
C ILE A 29 -5.36 -15.91 1.98
N THR A 30 -5.06 -16.41 3.18
CA THR A 30 -6.03 -16.49 4.26
C THR A 30 -6.18 -15.08 4.87
N GLY A 31 -6.54 -14.12 4.03
CA GLY A 31 -6.66 -12.70 4.36
C GLY A 31 -8.08 -12.30 4.75
N ALA A 32 -8.83 -13.20 5.37
CA ALA A 32 -10.19 -12.93 5.86
C ALA A 32 -10.27 -12.85 7.40
N PHE A 33 -9.13 -12.78 8.10
CA PHE A 33 -9.11 -12.64 9.55
C PHE A 33 -8.56 -11.29 9.95
N ALA A 34 -9.42 -10.52 10.62
CA ALA A 34 -9.17 -9.20 11.13
C ALA A 34 -7.94 -9.17 12.06
N ASN A 35 -6.96 -8.29 11.79
CA ASN A 35 -5.72 -8.21 12.58
C ASN A 35 -5.92 -7.30 13.82
N THR A 36 -5.93 -7.89 15.02
CA THR A 36 -6.19 -7.18 16.28
C THR A 36 -5.15 -6.11 16.64
N LYS A 37 -3.90 -6.25 16.16
CA LYS A 37 -2.85 -5.23 16.34
C LYS A 37 -3.12 -4.00 15.47
N ALA A 38 -3.55 -4.22 14.22
CA ALA A 38 -3.93 -3.13 13.32
C ALA A 38 -5.19 -2.42 13.83
N GLU A 39 -6.19 -3.17 14.34
CA GLU A 39 -7.39 -2.58 14.96
C GLU A 39 -7.06 -1.64 16.12
N THR A 40 -6.28 -2.11 17.08
CA THR A 40 -5.92 -1.30 18.26
C THR A 40 -5.17 -0.02 17.85
N TRP A 41 -4.30 -0.13 16.84
CA TRP A 41 -3.57 1.02 16.30
C TRP A 41 -4.50 2.00 15.58
N GLU A 42 -5.36 1.50 14.69
CA GLU A 42 -6.34 2.29 13.92
C GLU A 42 -7.31 3.05 14.82
N GLN A 43 -7.79 2.42 15.91
CA GLN A 43 -8.74 3.00 16.87
C GLN A 43 -8.08 3.93 17.90
N SER A 44 -6.76 3.86 18.08
CA SER A 44 -6.03 4.71 19.04
C SER A 44 -5.86 6.16 18.58
N GLN A 45 -6.13 6.45 17.29
CA GLN A 45 -5.97 7.76 16.68
C GLN A 45 -7.30 8.27 16.09
N PRO A 46 -7.48 9.60 15.95
CA PRO A 46 -8.57 10.14 15.16
C PRO A 46 -8.50 9.64 13.72
N TYR A 47 -9.63 9.24 13.14
CA TYR A 47 -9.70 8.60 11.81
C TYR A 47 -8.85 9.26 10.71
N VAL A 48 -8.92 10.59 10.57
CA VAL A 48 -8.16 11.34 9.56
C VAL A 48 -6.65 11.29 9.84
N GLU A 49 -6.25 11.30 11.11
CA GLU A 49 -4.85 11.20 11.51
C GLU A 49 -4.30 9.79 11.24
N THR A 50 -5.11 8.75 11.45
CA THR A 50 -4.76 7.37 11.08
C THR A 50 -4.41 7.28 9.60
N ILE A 51 -5.28 7.78 8.71
CA ILE A 51 -5.04 7.77 7.26
C ILE A 51 -3.76 8.54 6.89
N ARG A 52 -3.57 9.73 7.45
CA ARG A 52 -2.36 10.54 7.21
C ARG A 52 -1.09 9.83 7.66
N SER A 53 -1.14 9.17 8.81
CA SER A 53 -0.04 8.39 9.37
C SER A 53 0.30 7.18 8.50
N VAL A 54 -0.72 6.46 8.00
CA VAL A 54 -0.55 5.37 7.03
C VAL A 54 0.16 5.88 5.77
N PHE A 55 -0.37 6.91 5.11
CA PHE A 55 0.23 7.44 3.88
C PHE A 55 1.66 7.93 4.08
N ARG A 56 1.93 8.64 5.18
CA ARG A 56 3.28 9.10 5.50
C ARG A 56 4.25 7.92 5.64
N LYS A 57 3.87 6.87 6.36
CA LYS A 57 4.72 5.69 6.54
C LYS A 57 5.00 4.99 5.21
N ILE A 58 3.99 4.84 4.36
CA ILE A 58 4.12 4.25 3.03
C ILE A 58 5.07 5.08 2.16
N ALA A 59 4.91 6.40 2.14
CA ALA A 59 5.79 7.32 1.39
C ALA A 59 7.25 7.28 1.88
N LEU A 60 7.48 6.92 3.15
CA LEU A 60 8.81 6.70 3.73
C LEU A 60 9.35 5.28 3.50
N GLY A 61 8.61 4.40 2.81
CA GLY A 61 8.98 3.00 2.58
C GLY A 61 8.80 2.10 3.81
N GLU A 62 8.05 2.55 4.82
CA GLU A 62 7.76 1.80 6.04
C GLU A 62 6.43 1.04 5.94
N VAL A 63 6.37 -0.16 6.52
CA VAL A 63 5.11 -0.89 6.71
C VAL A 63 4.52 -0.49 8.08
N PRO A 64 3.28 0.07 8.13
CA PRO A 64 2.65 0.43 9.40
C PRO A 64 2.45 -0.76 10.34
N GLN A 65 2.30 -0.47 11.64
CA GLN A 65 2.17 -1.53 12.65
C GLN A 65 0.89 -2.34 12.42
N GLY A 66 1.04 -3.66 12.32
CA GLY A 66 -0.10 -4.57 12.08
C GLY A 66 -0.51 -4.69 10.60
N TYR A 67 0.11 -3.93 9.71
CA TYR A 67 -0.12 -4.05 8.27
C TYR A 67 0.76 -5.15 7.70
N THR A 68 0.28 -5.81 6.65
CA THR A 68 1.07 -6.79 5.89
C THR A 68 1.16 -6.34 4.45
N LEU A 69 2.39 -6.22 3.94
CA LEU A 69 2.67 -5.89 2.55
C LEU A 69 2.65 -7.16 1.70
N ASN A 70 1.79 -7.17 0.67
CA ASN A 70 1.62 -8.26 -0.27
C ASN A 70 1.59 -7.73 -1.71
N ARG A 71 1.67 -8.64 -2.68
CA ARG A 71 1.27 -8.31 -4.06
C ARG A 71 -0.26 -8.26 -4.14
N ILE A 72 -0.78 -7.46 -5.07
CA ILE A 72 -2.22 -7.43 -5.33
C ILE A 72 -2.67 -8.84 -5.76
N PRO A 73 -3.65 -9.46 -5.07
CA PRO A 73 -4.13 -10.79 -5.40
C PRO A 73 -4.74 -10.85 -6.80
N ALA A 74 -4.57 -11.98 -7.48
CA ALA A 74 -5.29 -12.21 -8.73
C ALA A 74 -6.80 -12.22 -8.48
N GLY A 75 -7.54 -11.35 -9.18
CA GLY A 75 -8.99 -11.20 -9.02
C GLY A 75 -9.43 -10.28 -7.88
N ALA A 76 -8.51 -9.60 -7.18
CA ALA A 76 -8.89 -8.55 -6.24
C ALA A 76 -9.60 -7.40 -6.96
N ALA A 77 -10.65 -6.86 -6.34
CA ALA A 77 -11.29 -5.65 -6.80
C ALA A 77 -10.35 -4.46 -6.53
N VAL A 78 -9.66 -4.02 -7.58
CA VAL A 78 -8.79 -2.83 -7.51
C VAL A 78 -9.62 -1.55 -7.64
N PRO A 79 -9.22 -0.45 -6.99
CA PRO A 79 -9.89 0.83 -7.15
C PRO A 79 -9.89 1.27 -8.62
N SER A 80 -11.04 1.80 -9.06
CA SER A 80 -11.15 2.42 -10.38
C SER A 80 -10.87 3.91 -10.27
N CYS A 81 -9.97 4.43 -11.09
CA CYS A 81 -9.75 5.87 -11.22
C CYS A 81 -9.98 6.33 -12.65
N ALA A 82 -10.90 7.30 -12.82
CA ALA A 82 -11.24 7.88 -14.11
C ALA A 82 -10.68 9.31 -14.23
N HIS A 83 -9.35 9.42 -14.25
CA HIS A 83 -8.66 10.70 -14.40
C HIS A 83 -8.33 10.96 -15.88
N PRO A 84 -8.94 11.97 -16.54
CA PRO A 84 -8.62 12.29 -17.94
C PRO A 84 -7.12 12.57 -18.12
N GLY A 85 -6.51 12.00 -19.17
CA GLY A 85 -5.10 12.19 -19.49
C GLY A 85 -4.11 11.45 -18.56
N VAL A 86 -4.58 10.73 -17.55
CA VAL A 86 -3.73 9.94 -16.64
C VAL A 86 -4.17 8.48 -16.67
N LYS A 87 -3.22 7.59 -16.98
CA LYS A 87 -3.42 6.15 -16.92
C LYS A 87 -2.96 5.63 -15.56
N VAL A 88 -3.87 5.05 -14.79
CA VAL A 88 -3.57 4.39 -13.52
C VAL A 88 -3.48 2.87 -13.74
N ASP A 89 -2.43 2.25 -13.21
CA ASP A 89 -2.16 0.82 -13.34
C ASP A 89 -1.79 0.20 -11.99
N PHE A 90 -2.58 -0.79 -11.57
CA PHE A 90 -2.37 -1.58 -10.36
C PHE A 90 -1.84 -3.00 -10.66
N SER A 91 -1.65 -3.39 -11.91
CA SER A 91 -1.31 -4.77 -12.31
C SER A 91 0.01 -5.29 -11.71
N LYS A 92 0.96 -4.39 -11.47
CA LYS A 92 2.25 -4.67 -10.80
C LYS A 92 2.36 -3.97 -9.45
N GLY A 93 1.23 -3.56 -8.90
CA GLY A 93 1.14 -2.80 -7.67
C GLY A 93 1.34 -3.64 -6.42
N GLN A 94 1.36 -2.94 -5.29
CA GLN A 94 1.44 -3.52 -3.97
C GLN A 94 0.11 -3.35 -3.24
N TYR A 95 -0.11 -4.22 -2.25
CA TYR A 95 -1.30 -4.22 -1.43
C TYR A 95 -0.90 -4.30 0.04
N MET A 96 -1.25 -3.29 0.82
CA MET A 96 -1.10 -3.33 2.27
C MET A 96 -2.43 -3.66 2.92
N MET A 97 -2.47 -4.78 3.64
CA MET A 97 -3.66 -5.24 4.35
C MET A 97 -3.57 -4.81 5.82
N GLY A 98 -4.49 -3.94 6.24
CA GLY A 98 -4.71 -3.55 7.64
C GLY A 98 -5.88 -4.32 8.26
N HIS A 99 -6.57 -3.72 9.24
CA HIS A 99 -7.80 -4.32 9.79
C HIS A 99 -9.04 -3.70 9.15
N HIS A 100 -9.24 -2.39 9.30
CA HIS A 100 -10.35 -1.67 8.66
C HIS A 100 -9.91 -0.95 7.39
N LEU A 101 -8.62 -0.65 7.26
CA LEU A 101 -8.07 0.09 6.12
C LEU A 101 -7.14 -0.81 5.32
N ASN A 102 -7.38 -0.89 4.03
CA ASN A 102 -6.51 -1.55 3.06
C ASN A 102 -6.00 -0.51 2.08
N VAL A 103 -4.74 -0.63 1.66
CA VAL A 103 -4.10 0.32 0.75
C VAL A 103 -3.64 -0.40 -0.50
N PHE A 104 -4.10 0.09 -1.65
CA PHE A 104 -3.58 -0.31 -2.95
C PHE A 104 -2.56 0.72 -3.39
N ILE A 105 -1.40 0.26 -3.85
CA ILE A 105 -0.32 1.11 -4.34
C ILE A 105 -0.11 0.77 -5.81
N GLY A 106 -0.33 1.74 -6.67
CA GLY A 106 -0.23 1.61 -8.13
C GLY A 106 0.70 2.65 -8.74
N VAL A 107 0.64 2.76 -10.06
CA VAL A 107 1.38 3.78 -10.82
C VAL A 107 0.39 4.61 -11.62
N ALA A 108 0.45 5.93 -11.46
CA ALA A 108 -0.21 6.89 -12.31
C ALA A 108 0.80 7.43 -13.35
N LEU A 109 0.41 7.43 -14.63
CA LEU A 109 1.21 7.88 -15.77
C LEU A 109 0.46 8.97 -16.52
N ASN A 110 1.06 10.14 -16.73
CA ASN A 110 0.51 11.12 -17.66
C ASN A 110 0.70 10.63 -19.11
N VAL A 111 -0.42 10.41 -19.80
CA VAL A 111 -0.47 9.96 -21.20
C VAL A 111 -0.90 11.07 -22.16
N SER A 112 -1.09 12.29 -21.65
CA SER A 112 -1.37 13.48 -22.46
C SER A 112 -0.07 14.15 -22.93
N ASP A 113 -0.22 15.19 -23.75
CA ASP A 113 0.84 16.04 -24.28
C ASP A 113 1.06 17.33 -23.45
N GLN A 114 0.34 17.49 -22.33
CA GLN A 114 0.43 18.65 -21.44
C GLN A 114 0.69 18.23 -19.99
N PRO A 115 1.24 19.12 -19.13
CA PRO A 115 1.32 18.87 -17.71
C PRO A 115 -0.08 18.72 -17.10
N ILE A 116 -0.27 17.71 -16.23
CA ILE A 116 -1.54 17.45 -15.55
C ILE A 116 -1.32 17.44 -14.04
N GLU A 117 -2.11 18.24 -13.33
CA GLU A 117 -2.29 18.09 -11.89
C GLU A 117 -3.21 16.90 -11.61
N PHE A 118 -2.74 15.97 -10.79
CA PHE A 118 -3.49 14.82 -10.35
C PHE A 118 -4.58 15.24 -9.37
N LYS A 119 -5.83 14.90 -9.68
CA LYS A 119 -7.01 15.18 -8.85
C LYS A 119 -7.48 13.90 -8.18
N GLU A 120 -7.14 13.72 -6.91
CA GLU A 120 -7.48 12.54 -6.11
C GLU A 120 -8.97 12.27 -6.03
N ALA A 121 -9.79 13.33 -6.06
CA ALA A 121 -11.25 13.23 -6.05
C ALA A 121 -11.82 12.44 -7.25
N LEU A 122 -11.08 12.32 -8.37
CA LEU A 122 -11.49 11.54 -9.54
C LEU A 122 -11.28 10.02 -9.39
N CYS A 123 -10.61 9.61 -8.32
CA CYS A 123 -10.44 8.21 -7.93
C CYS A 123 -11.27 7.83 -6.70
N GLY A 124 -12.15 8.72 -6.23
CA GLY A 124 -13.03 8.47 -5.09
C GLY A 124 -14.22 7.57 -5.45
N SER A 125 -14.60 6.70 -4.53
CA SER A 125 -15.79 5.84 -4.59
C SER A 125 -16.36 5.66 -3.17
N TRP A 126 -17.52 5.03 -3.04
CA TRP A 126 -18.20 4.79 -1.76
C TRP A 126 -17.36 3.94 -0.78
N ASP A 127 -16.43 3.15 -1.30
CA ASP A 127 -15.53 2.23 -0.60
C ASP A 127 -14.08 2.75 -0.51
N VAL A 128 -13.84 4.02 -0.85
CA VAL A 128 -12.51 4.63 -0.83
C VAL A 128 -12.42 5.65 0.31
N ALA A 129 -11.57 5.35 1.30
CA ALA A 129 -11.36 6.22 2.45
C ALA A 129 -10.58 7.50 2.09
N ALA A 130 -9.56 7.38 1.25
CA ALA A 130 -8.72 8.47 0.77
C ALA A 130 -7.88 8.01 -0.43
N VAL A 131 -7.36 8.98 -1.19
CA VAL A 131 -6.43 8.78 -2.31
C VAL A 131 -5.33 9.83 -2.17
N THR A 132 -4.11 9.50 -2.58
CA THR A 132 -2.98 10.43 -2.60
C THR A 132 -1.99 10.01 -3.70
N THR A 133 -1.06 10.89 -4.06
CA THR A 133 0.03 10.57 -4.99
C THR A 133 1.38 10.93 -4.38
N TRP A 134 2.41 10.16 -4.72
CA TRP A 134 3.77 10.38 -4.23
C TRP A 134 4.83 9.98 -5.27
N PRO A 135 5.92 10.75 -5.47
CA PRO A 135 6.24 12.03 -4.83
C PRO A 135 5.68 13.26 -5.56
N LEU A 136 4.95 13.06 -6.65
CA LEU A 136 4.52 14.13 -7.55
C LEU A 136 2.99 14.23 -7.56
N ASN A 137 2.49 15.44 -7.42
CA ASN A 137 1.08 15.78 -7.64
C ASN A 137 0.84 16.43 -9.02
N VAL A 138 1.88 16.95 -9.67
CA VAL A 138 1.85 17.45 -11.05
C VAL A 138 2.77 16.56 -11.90
N LEU A 139 2.22 16.02 -12.98
CA LEU A 139 2.90 15.10 -13.89
C LEU A 139 3.15 15.78 -15.22
N GLU A 140 4.40 15.91 -15.61
CA GLU A 140 4.80 16.25 -16.98
C GLU A 140 4.38 15.13 -17.96
N PRO A 141 4.27 15.41 -19.27
CA PRO A 141 3.99 14.40 -20.28
C PRO A 141 4.93 13.17 -20.16
N GLY A 142 4.35 11.98 -20.01
CA GLY A 142 5.10 10.73 -19.85
C GLY A 142 5.65 10.47 -18.43
N GLN A 143 5.48 11.38 -17.48
CA GLN A 143 5.95 11.22 -16.10
C GLN A 143 5.05 10.26 -15.30
N LYS A 144 5.67 9.58 -14.34
CA LYS A 144 5.03 8.59 -13.47
C LYS A 144 5.14 8.99 -12.00
N THR A 145 4.12 8.66 -11.22
CA THR A 145 4.08 8.80 -9.76
C THR A 145 3.35 7.60 -9.17
N GLU A 146 3.57 7.32 -7.89
CA GLU A 146 2.78 6.34 -7.16
C GLU A 146 1.43 6.95 -6.78
N ILE A 147 0.41 6.10 -6.70
CA ILE A 147 -0.96 6.42 -6.28
C ILE A 147 -1.47 5.36 -5.30
#